data_AF-A0A7W6LFH4-F1
#
_entry.id   AF-A0A7W6LFH4-F1
#
_cell.length_a   1.000
_cell.length_b   1.000
_cell.length_c   1.000
_cell.angle_alpha   90.00
_cell.angle_beta   90.00
_cell.angle_gamma   90.00
#
_symmetry.space_group_name_H-M   'P 1'
#
loop_
_entity.id
_entity.type
_entity.pdbx_description
1 polymer ?
#
loop_
_entity_poly.entity_id
_entity_poly.type
_entity_poly.pdbx_seq_one_letter_code
_entity_poly.pdbx_strand_id
1 'polypeptide(L)'
;MRVVELFCGAGGMSLGLKKAGLRVVGAFDVMPDAVATYRANVGDHVHEVDLTDVLSIIPRIRELGPDLITGGPPCQDYSIAGRREEGLNARLTLAFALTIVSVRPQWFLMENVVQAAGSQNWAEAKAILKAAGYGISESRLNFAHYGVAQARRRLIVVGRLGERDNFINSALVKAATATPMPLRSALSPQTGLPWSHELAKLISGKHVYTRPLRAGRAVRTIDEPYSTLTRTSGEKPSALFRERYQPHERDSAPLDQASVMNLRFLTRVQGFPANWKWVSNNQRRIMVMLANAVPPPAATIIGNVIYSRHLGFTSPEVEGTFRQWLVRGGRRSRATSYNIISNLRRARNFLGGRTFADPALELATLEATPDFANLATGTRSDLRQALLHYVDYLEDRHRRRGGSGSLAIRPVVLQRPPRFDLAASMAGVKVGKSLTSP
;
A
#
# COMPACT_ATOMS: atom_id res chain seq x y z
N MET A 1 11.18 -8.37 7.79
CA MET A 1 10.19 -7.36 8.24
C MET A 1 9.09 -8.01 9.06
N ARG A 2 8.83 -7.51 10.27
CA ARG A 2 7.69 -7.85 11.13
C ARG A 2 6.46 -7.03 10.72
N VAL A 3 5.31 -7.68 10.62
CA VAL A 3 4.06 -7.09 10.15
C VAL A 3 2.97 -7.21 11.20
N VAL A 4 2.26 -6.11 11.44
CA VAL A 4 0.97 -6.13 12.13
C VAL A 4 -0.13 -5.74 11.15
N GLU A 5 -1.21 -6.52 11.08
CA GLU A 5 -2.38 -6.23 10.25
C GLU A 5 -3.58 -5.80 11.09
N LEU A 6 -4.10 -4.61 10.82
CA LEU A 6 -5.35 -4.07 11.37
C LEU A 6 -6.48 -4.31 10.38
N PHE A 7 -7.70 -4.55 10.87
CA PHE A 7 -8.87 -4.86 10.02
C PHE A 7 -8.60 -6.10 9.14
N CYS A 8 -8.03 -7.15 9.73
CA CYS A 8 -7.45 -8.25 8.96
C CYS A 8 -8.47 -9.12 8.21
N GLY A 9 -9.75 -9.03 8.58
CA GLY A 9 -10.81 -9.86 8.07
C GLY A 9 -10.43 -11.34 8.09
N ALA A 10 -10.76 -12.05 7.02
CA ALA A 10 -10.40 -13.46 6.88
C ALA A 10 -8.88 -13.69 6.67
N GLY A 11 -8.03 -12.66 6.55
CA GLY A 11 -6.58 -12.83 6.45
C GLY A 11 -6.01 -12.88 5.02
N GLY A 12 -6.73 -12.32 4.04
CA GLY A 12 -6.28 -12.29 2.65
C GLY A 12 -4.96 -11.53 2.43
N MET A 13 -4.82 -10.35 3.05
CA MET A 13 -3.58 -9.58 2.98
C MET A 13 -2.45 -10.27 3.75
N SER A 14 -2.68 -10.71 4.99
CA SER A 14 -1.72 -11.53 5.75
C SER A 14 -1.19 -12.73 4.97
N LEU A 15 -2.06 -13.50 4.32
CA LEU A 15 -1.62 -14.65 3.52
C LEU A 15 -0.67 -14.21 2.40
N GLY A 16 -1.00 -13.12 1.70
CA GLY A 16 -0.15 -12.59 0.65
C GLY A 16 1.20 -12.08 1.17
N LEU A 17 1.20 -11.35 2.29
CA LEU A 17 2.42 -10.83 2.90
C LEU A 17 3.33 -11.94 3.42
N LYS A 18 2.77 -13.02 4.01
CA LYS A 18 3.54 -14.22 4.36
C LYS A 18 4.21 -14.85 3.14
N LYS A 19 3.48 -14.95 2.01
CA LYS A 19 4.04 -15.46 0.73
C LYS A 19 5.13 -14.56 0.15
N ALA A 20 5.11 -13.26 0.45
CA ALA A 20 6.16 -12.32 0.09
C ALA A 20 7.40 -12.39 1.01
N GLY A 21 7.41 -13.31 1.99
CA GLY A 21 8.52 -13.49 2.93
C GLY A 21 8.46 -12.56 4.15
N LEU A 22 7.37 -11.82 4.36
CA LEU A 22 7.19 -11.00 5.56
C LEU A 22 6.62 -11.84 6.71
N ARG A 23 7.02 -11.50 7.94
CA ARG A 23 6.57 -12.20 9.15
C ARG A 23 5.41 -11.46 9.79
N VAL A 24 4.19 -11.96 9.65
CA VAL A 24 3.02 -11.43 10.38
C VAL A 24 3.13 -11.85 11.85
N VAL A 25 3.19 -10.88 12.75
CA VAL A 25 3.37 -11.07 14.21
C VAL A 25 2.13 -10.71 15.02
N GLY A 26 1.14 -10.04 14.40
CA GLY A 26 -0.14 -9.74 15.02
C GLY A 26 -1.18 -9.38 13.97
N ALA A 27 -2.43 -9.78 14.21
CA ALA A 27 -3.57 -9.43 13.37
C ALA A 27 -4.78 -9.10 14.25
N PHE A 28 -5.57 -8.10 13.84
CA PHE A 28 -6.66 -7.57 14.65
C PHE A 28 -7.91 -7.34 13.78
N ASP A 29 -9.05 -7.86 14.23
CA ASP A 29 -10.36 -7.61 13.62
C ASP A 29 -11.46 -7.71 14.69
N VAL A 30 -12.60 -7.08 14.45
CA VAL A 30 -13.74 -7.08 15.38
C VAL A 30 -14.73 -8.22 15.10
N MET A 31 -14.67 -8.86 13.92
CA MET A 31 -15.65 -9.85 13.49
C MET A 31 -15.25 -11.28 13.92
N PRO A 32 -16.01 -11.95 14.80
CA PRO A 32 -15.65 -13.27 15.34
C PRO A 32 -15.47 -14.34 14.25
N ASP A 33 -16.37 -14.41 13.27
CA ASP A 33 -16.31 -15.36 12.14
C ASP A 33 -15.02 -15.15 11.30
N ALA A 34 -14.57 -13.91 11.18
CA ALA A 34 -13.36 -13.56 10.44
C ALA A 34 -12.09 -13.90 11.21
N VAL A 35 -12.05 -13.62 12.51
CA VAL A 35 -10.98 -14.04 13.42
C VAL A 35 -10.87 -15.56 13.45
N ALA A 36 -11.99 -16.28 13.54
CA ALA A 36 -12.01 -17.74 13.52
C ALA A 36 -11.51 -18.30 12.16
N THR A 37 -11.95 -17.69 11.05
CA THR A 37 -11.46 -18.02 9.71
C THR A 37 -9.96 -17.75 9.57
N TYR A 38 -9.49 -16.59 10.04
CA TYR A 38 -8.07 -16.24 10.04
C TYR A 38 -7.26 -17.28 10.83
N ARG A 39 -7.69 -17.59 12.05
CA ARG A 39 -7.03 -18.54 12.94
C ARG A 39 -6.88 -19.93 12.30
N ALA A 40 -7.94 -20.41 11.67
CA ALA A 40 -7.96 -21.71 11.00
C ALA A 40 -7.01 -21.84 9.79
N ASN A 41 -6.52 -20.73 9.23
CA ASN A 41 -5.73 -20.74 7.99
C ASN A 41 -4.37 -20.03 8.07
N VAL A 42 -4.23 -18.99 8.88
CA VAL A 42 -3.06 -18.09 8.88
C VAL A 42 -2.24 -18.20 10.16
N GLY A 43 -2.88 -18.36 11.32
CA GLY A 43 -2.22 -18.60 12.60
C GLY A 43 -2.94 -17.98 13.80
N ASP A 44 -2.52 -18.36 15.00
CA ASP A 44 -3.14 -17.99 16.28
C ASP A 44 -2.82 -16.57 16.77
N HIS A 45 -1.94 -15.84 16.07
CA HIS A 45 -1.57 -14.45 16.37
C HIS A 45 -2.66 -13.42 16.02
N VAL A 46 -3.91 -13.86 15.83
CA VAL A 46 -5.07 -13.02 15.55
C VAL A 46 -5.90 -12.79 16.81
N HIS A 47 -6.31 -11.54 17.01
CA HIS A 47 -7.08 -11.10 18.16
C HIS A 47 -8.41 -10.47 17.73
N GLU A 48 -9.47 -10.84 18.43
CA GLU A 48 -10.78 -10.19 18.32
C GLU A 48 -10.75 -8.90 19.14
N VAL A 49 -10.73 -7.74 18.48
CA VAL A 49 -10.59 -6.43 19.13
C VAL A 49 -11.34 -5.36 18.32
N ASP A 50 -12.02 -4.46 19.02
CA ASP A 50 -12.52 -3.22 18.43
C ASP A 50 -11.38 -2.22 18.25
N LEU A 51 -11.05 -1.92 16.99
CA LEU A 51 -9.98 -0.99 16.62
C LEU A 51 -10.36 0.49 16.78
N THR A 52 -11.58 0.82 17.24
CA THR A 52 -11.93 2.17 17.68
C THR A 52 -11.29 2.54 19.03
N ASP A 53 -10.98 1.54 19.87
CA ASP A 53 -10.27 1.73 21.14
C ASP A 53 -8.75 1.77 20.94
N VAL A 54 -8.29 2.90 20.37
CA VAL A 54 -6.88 3.13 20.07
C VAL A 54 -5.99 3.11 21.32
N LEU A 55 -6.51 3.55 22.47
CA LEU A 55 -5.75 3.65 23.72
C LEU A 55 -5.35 2.27 24.25
N SER A 56 -6.26 1.30 24.17
CA SER A 56 -5.99 -0.07 24.59
C SER A 56 -5.11 -0.84 23.60
N ILE A 57 -5.24 -0.57 22.30
CA ILE A 57 -4.57 -1.39 21.27
C ILE A 57 -3.15 -0.92 20.94
N ILE A 58 -2.87 0.39 20.99
CA ILE A 58 -1.55 0.94 20.63
C ILE A 58 -0.41 0.32 21.47
N PRO A 59 -0.51 0.20 22.81
CA PRO A 59 0.53 -0.44 23.62
C PRO A 59 0.84 -1.86 23.17
N ARG A 60 -0.22 -2.66 22.92
CA ARG A 60 -0.10 -4.05 22.44
C ARG A 60 0.61 -4.12 21.09
N ILE A 61 0.30 -3.20 20.16
CA ILE A 61 0.96 -3.15 18.86
C ILE A 61 2.43 -2.71 19.01
N ARG A 62 2.74 -1.78 19.91
CA ARG A 62 4.12 -1.34 20.18
C ARG A 62 4.99 -2.48 20.71
N GLU A 63 4.47 -3.30 21.61
CA GLU A 63 5.16 -4.49 22.14
C GLU A 63 5.52 -5.49 21.01
N LEU A 64 4.69 -5.57 19.98
CA LEU A 64 4.96 -6.39 18.80
C LEU A 64 6.03 -5.81 17.85
N GLY A 65 6.54 -4.61 18.10
CA GLY A 65 7.63 -3.96 17.34
C GLY A 65 7.56 -4.13 15.82
N PRO A 66 6.47 -3.71 15.14
CA PRO A 66 6.31 -3.91 13.70
C PRO A 66 7.20 -2.97 12.86
N ASP A 67 7.80 -3.52 11.80
CA ASP A 67 8.43 -2.71 10.75
C ASP A 67 7.38 -2.13 9.79
N LEU A 68 6.27 -2.86 9.62
CA LEU A 68 5.17 -2.54 8.73
C LEU A 68 3.84 -2.74 9.46
N ILE A 69 2.98 -1.73 9.43
CA ILE A 69 1.56 -1.88 9.80
C ILE A 69 0.71 -1.84 8.54
N THR A 70 -0.19 -2.81 8.38
CA THR A 70 -1.12 -2.87 7.24
C THR A 70 -2.56 -2.79 7.69
N GLY A 71 -3.48 -2.35 6.83
CA GLY A 71 -4.90 -2.46 7.13
C GLY A 71 -5.84 -1.94 6.05
N GLY A 72 -7.09 -2.40 6.10
CA GLY A 72 -8.18 -1.95 5.24
C GLY A 72 -9.30 -1.32 6.06
N PRO A 73 -9.14 -0.09 6.60
CA PRO A 73 -10.18 0.54 7.40
C PRO A 73 -11.46 0.68 6.55
N PRO A 74 -12.63 0.28 7.08
CA PRO A 74 -13.86 0.30 6.31
C PRO A 74 -14.22 1.74 5.89
N CYS A 75 -14.56 1.92 4.62
CA CYS A 75 -15.01 3.21 4.07
C CYS A 75 -16.50 3.08 3.72
N GLN A 76 -17.37 3.38 4.69
CA GLN A 76 -18.83 3.25 4.52
C GLN A 76 -19.52 4.53 4.05
N ASP A 77 -18.84 5.68 4.07
CA ASP A 77 -19.42 6.99 3.71
C ASP A 77 -19.72 7.17 2.20
N TYR A 78 -19.47 6.14 1.38
CA TYR A 78 -19.63 6.18 -0.08
C TYR A 78 -20.55 5.08 -0.61
N SER A 79 -21.74 4.92 -0.03
CA SER A 79 -22.86 4.39 -0.80
C SER A 79 -23.29 5.46 -1.82
N ILE A 80 -23.22 5.12 -3.11
CA ILE A 80 -23.70 5.97 -4.21
C ILE A 80 -25.25 6.13 -4.16
N ALA A 81 -25.91 5.47 -3.21
CA ALA A 81 -27.29 5.71 -2.84
C ALA A 81 -27.31 6.54 -1.55
N GLY A 82 -27.65 7.83 -1.71
CA GLY A 82 -28.36 8.70 -0.77
C GLY A 82 -28.00 8.70 0.72
N ARG A 83 -27.76 9.93 1.22
CA ARG A 83 -27.55 10.37 2.61
C ARG A 83 -26.10 10.26 3.10
N ARG A 84 -25.42 11.41 3.03
CA ARG A 84 -24.20 11.76 3.76
C ARG A 84 -24.57 11.97 5.23
N GLU A 85 -24.84 10.90 5.96
CA GLU A 85 -24.74 10.95 7.41
C GLU A 85 -23.36 10.41 7.76
N GLU A 86 -22.47 11.29 8.23
CA GLU A 86 -21.16 10.92 8.75
C GLU A 86 -21.38 10.04 9.98
N GLY A 87 -21.43 8.74 9.76
CA GLY A 87 -21.61 7.75 10.81
C GLY A 87 -20.34 7.60 11.65
N LEU A 88 -20.51 7.05 12.85
CA LEU A 88 -19.46 6.63 13.81
C LEU A 88 -18.26 5.88 13.18
N ASN A 89 -18.39 5.31 11.97
CA ASN A 89 -17.37 4.56 11.24
C ASN A 89 -16.34 5.41 10.47
N ALA A 90 -16.57 6.73 10.30
CA ALA A 90 -15.57 7.69 9.83
C ALA A 90 -14.27 7.67 10.68
N ARG A 91 -14.41 7.31 11.97
CA ARG A 91 -13.33 7.24 12.97
C ARG A 91 -12.27 6.19 12.67
N LEU A 92 -12.55 5.14 11.90
CA LEU A 92 -11.61 4.02 11.74
C LEU A 92 -10.42 4.34 10.82
N THR A 93 -10.60 5.24 9.83
CA THR A 93 -9.48 5.73 9.01
C THR A 93 -8.55 6.63 9.83
N LEU A 94 -9.13 7.45 10.72
CA LEU A 94 -8.36 8.25 11.67
C LEU A 94 -7.69 7.37 12.72
N ALA A 95 -8.37 6.36 13.27
CA ALA A 95 -7.80 5.40 14.21
C ALA A 95 -6.60 4.66 13.61
N PHE A 96 -6.67 4.29 12.32
CA PHE A 96 -5.52 3.76 11.59
C PHE A 96 -4.35 4.76 11.60
N ALA A 97 -4.57 6.00 11.18
CA ALA A 97 -3.53 7.03 11.17
C ALA A 97 -2.94 7.31 12.57
N LEU A 98 -3.79 7.44 13.59
CA LEU A 98 -3.39 7.61 14.98
C LEU A 98 -2.54 6.44 15.48
N THR A 99 -2.89 5.21 15.11
CA THR A 99 -2.10 4.02 15.42
C THR A 99 -0.72 4.10 14.76
N ILE A 100 -0.64 4.47 13.47
CA ILE A 100 0.64 4.62 12.77
C ILE A 100 1.51 5.69 13.44
N VAL A 101 1.00 6.87 13.73
CA VAL A 101 1.83 7.96 14.30
C VAL A 101 2.23 7.71 15.75
N SER A 102 1.48 6.89 16.48
CA SER A 102 1.79 6.51 17.87
C SER A 102 2.76 5.35 17.97
N VAL A 103 2.66 4.35 17.09
CA VAL A 103 3.57 3.19 17.03
C VAL A 103 4.85 3.55 16.27
N ARG A 104 4.75 4.42 15.27
CA ARG A 104 5.83 4.85 14.35
C ARG A 104 6.57 3.70 13.63
N PRO A 105 5.86 2.76 12.96
CA PRO A 105 6.54 1.75 12.15
C PRO A 105 7.31 2.40 11.01
N GLN A 106 8.36 1.74 10.49
CA GLN A 106 9.08 2.27 9.32
C GLN A 106 8.14 2.42 8.11
N TRP A 107 7.17 1.52 7.99
CA TRP A 107 6.24 1.44 6.87
C TRP A 107 4.79 1.34 7.30
N PHE A 108 3.89 1.81 6.44
CA PHE A 108 2.49 1.40 6.47
C PHE A 108 1.95 1.08 5.08
N LEU A 109 0.95 0.20 5.03
CA LEU A 109 0.18 -0.13 3.83
C LEU A 109 -1.32 -0.06 4.14
N MET A 110 -2.03 0.85 3.49
CA MET A 110 -3.49 0.93 3.57
C MET A 110 -4.11 0.46 2.26
N GLU A 111 -5.09 -0.44 2.33
CA GLU A 111 -5.99 -0.75 1.22
C GLU A 111 -7.33 -0.05 1.44
N ASN A 112 -7.92 0.47 0.37
CA ASN A 112 -9.29 0.99 0.43
C ASN A 112 -9.97 0.96 -0.95
N VAL A 113 -11.27 1.29 -0.98
CA VAL A 113 -11.99 1.56 -2.23
C VAL A 113 -11.44 2.81 -2.91
N VAL A 114 -11.55 2.90 -4.24
CA VAL A 114 -10.99 4.03 -5.02
C VAL A 114 -11.60 5.38 -4.65
N GLN A 115 -12.82 5.39 -4.13
CA GLN A 115 -13.55 6.57 -3.68
C GLN A 115 -12.93 7.20 -2.44
N ALA A 116 -12.29 6.40 -1.58
CA ALA A 116 -11.67 6.88 -0.33
C ALA A 116 -10.61 7.96 -0.58
N ALA A 117 -9.96 7.95 -1.76
CA ALA A 117 -8.97 8.95 -2.16
C ALA A 117 -9.53 10.38 -2.17
N GLY A 118 -10.84 10.56 -2.38
CA GLY A 118 -11.51 11.86 -2.35
C GLY A 118 -12.26 12.15 -1.06
N SER A 119 -12.01 11.38 0.01
CA SER A 119 -12.74 11.53 1.27
C SER A 119 -12.08 12.50 2.23
N GLN A 120 -12.92 13.20 3.01
CA GLN A 120 -12.45 14.12 4.05
C GLN A 120 -11.67 13.37 5.14
N ASN A 121 -12.17 12.21 5.56
CA ASN A 121 -11.50 11.34 6.54
C ASN A 121 -10.09 10.94 6.08
N TRP A 122 -9.94 10.61 4.79
CA TRP A 122 -8.62 10.31 4.25
C TRP A 122 -7.73 11.55 4.15
N ALA A 123 -8.28 12.70 3.77
CA ALA A 123 -7.53 13.96 3.72
C ALA A 123 -6.95 14.33 5.09
N GLU A 124 -7.74 14.19 6.15
CA GLU A 124 -7.31 14.43 7.54
C GLU A 124 -6.27 13.39 8.00
N ALA A 125 -6.55 12.10 7.83
CA ALA A 125 -5.60 11.03 8.14
C ALA A 125 -4.25 11.22 7.42
N LYS A 126 -4.29 11.59 6.13
CA LYS A 126 -3.10 11.88 5.33
C LYS A 126 -2.33 13.07 5.88
N ALA A 127 -3.00 14.14 6.31
CA ALA A 127 -2.34 15.29 6.91
C ALA A 127 -1.60 14.91 8.20
N ILE A 128 -2.23 14.11 9.07
CA ILE A 128 -1.62 13.58 10.31
C ILE A 128 -0.37 12.74 9.98
N LEU A 129 -0.47 11.83 9.03
CA LEU A 129 0.64 10.97 8.61
C LEU A 129 1.81 11.78 8.03
N LYS A 130 1.53 12.79 7.20
CA LYS A 130 2.57 13.67 6.64
C LYS A 130 3.22 14.54 7.72
N ALA A 131 2.45 15.09 8.64
CA ALA A 131 2.97 15.84 9.79
C ALA A 131 3.88 14.96 10.68
N ALA A 132 3.60 13.66 10.77
CA ALA A 132 4.46 12.70 11.44
C ALA A 132 5.72 12.30 10.66
N GLY A 133 5.94 12.85 9.44
CA GLY A 133 7.14 12.66 8.63
C GLY A 133 7.09 11.50 7.64
N TYR A 134 5.91 10.95 7.33
CA TYR A 134 5.79 9.90 6.31
C TYR A 134 5.69 10.50 4.91
N GLY A 135 6.50 9.98 3.99
CA GLY A 135 6.27 10.13 2.55
C GLY A 135 5.18 9.18 2.10
N ILE A 136 4.25 9.64 1.27
CA ILE A 136 3.06 8.87 0.91
C ILE A 136 2.98 8.65 -0.61
N SER A 137 2.68 7.41 -0.96
CA SER A 137 2.46 6.92 -2.32
C SER A 137 1.03 6.41 -2.46
N GLU A 138 0.21 7.05 -3.29
CA GLU A 138 -1.17 6.63 -3.56
C GLU A 138 -1.29 6.07 -4.98
N SER A 139 -1.78 4.83 -5.11
CA SER A 139 -1.90 4.14 -6.39
C SER A 139 -3.27 3.49 -6.54
N ARG A 140 -3.94 3.72 -7.67
CA ARG A 140 -5.22 3.09 -8.01
C ARG A 140 -4.96 1.84 -8.84
N LEU A 141 -4.93 0.68 -8.20
CA LEU A 141 -4.56 -0.58 -8.85
C LEU A 141 -5.80 -1.34 -9.29
N ASN A 142 -5.76 -1.91 -10.51
CA ASN A 142 -6.70 -2.95 -10.93
C ASN A 142 -6.04 -4.30 -10.70
N PHE A 143 -6.49 -5.06 -9.71
CA PHE A 143 -5.88 -6.34 -9.32
C PHE A 143 -5.90 -7.42 -10.42
N ALA A 144 -6.66 -7.21 -11.51
CA ALA A 144 -6.52 -8.00 -12.72
C ALA A 144 -5.09 -8.06 -13.25
N HIS A 145 -4.30 -6.99 -13.06
CA HIS A 145 -2.89 -6.93 -13.45
C HIS A 145 -1.92 -7.36 -12.34
N TYR A 146 -2.44 -7.86 -11.22
CA TYR A 146 -1.67 -8.24 -10.02
C TYR A 146 -2.03 -9.67 -9.59
N GLY A 147 -2.17 -10.57 -10.56
CA GLY A 147 -2.35 -12.02 -10.31
C GLY A 147 -3.72 -12.41 -9.77
N VAL A 148 -4.75 -11.57 -9.94
CA VAL A 148 -6.13 -11.86 -9.51
C VAL A 148 -7.02 -11.92 -10.73
N ALA A 149 -7.85 -12.95 -10.87
CA ALA A 149 -8.72 -13.11 -12.04
C ALA A 149 -10.01 -12.27 -11.95
N GLN A 150 -9.87 -11.01 -11.52
CA GLN A 150 -10.97 -10.11 -11.17
C GLN A 150 -10.63 -8.66 -11.50
N ALA A 151 -11.55 -7.97 -12.18
CA ALA A 151 -11.49 -6.53 -12.38
C ALA A 151 -11.86 -5.78 -11.08
N ARG A 152 -10.97 -5.84 -10.09
CA ARG A 152 -11.11 -5.23 -8.77
C ARG A 152 -10.19 -4.03 -8.65
N ARG A 153 -10.75 -2.83 -8.70
CA ARG A 153 -10.01 -1.58 -8.54
C ARG A 153 -9.97 -1.16 -7.07
N ARG A 154 -8.78 -0.85 -6.56
CA ARG A 154 -8.55 -0.43 -5.17
C ARG A 154 -7.54 0.69 -5.08
N LEU A 155 -7.70 1.53 -4.06
CA LEU A 155 -6.69 2.47 -3.63
C LEU A 155 -5.70 1.71 -2.75
N ILE A 156 -4.42 1.78 -3.11
CA ILE A 156 -3.31 1.28 -2.33
C ILE A 156 -2.48 2.48 -1.91
N VAL A 157 -2.33 2.67 -0.60
CA VAL A 157 -1.51 3.72 -0.02
C VAL A 157 -0.34 3.09 0.69
N VAL A 158 0.86 3.42 0.27
CA VAL A 158 2.10 3.01 0.92
C VAL A 158 2.75 4.23 1.50
N GLY A 159 3.13 4.17 2.78
CA GLY A 159 3.95 5.21 3.38
C GLY A 159 5.20 4.64 4.02
N ARG A 160 6.26 5.46 4.05
CA ARG A 160 7.51 5.15 4.73
C ARG A 160 8.05 6.39 5.42
N LEU A 161 8.55 6.22 6.64
CA LEU A 161 9.07 7.31 7.44
C LEU A 161 10.31 7.95 6.79
N GLY A 162 10.30 9.27 6.64
CA GLY A 162 11.38 10.07 6.07
C GLY A 162 11.52 10.01 4.55
N GLU A 163 10.72 9.21 3.84
CA GLU A 163 10.68 9.26 2.38
C GLU A 163 9.93 10.50 1.89
N ARG A 164 10.16 10.86 0.63
CA ARG A 164 9.32 11.78 -0.13
C ARG A 164 8.01 11.12 -0.60
N ASP A 165 7.06 11.93 -1.05
CA ASP A 165 5.85 11.42 -1.71
C ASP A 165 6.16 10.69 -3.02
N ASN A 166 5.30 9.73 -3.37
CA ASN A 166 5.34 8.94 -4.61
C ASN A 166 6.57 8.04 -4.79
N PHE A 167 7.37 7.84 -3.74
CA PHE A 167 8.64 7.10 -3.76
C PHE A 167 8.54 5.65 -4.27
N ILE A 168 7.36 4.99 -4.18
CA ILE A 168 7.19 3.59 -4.60
C ILE A 168 6.33 3.41 -5.85
N ASN A 169 5.72 4.48 -6.38
CA ASN A 169 4.72 4.39 -7.46
C ASN A 169 5.26 3.70 -8.71
N SER A 170 6.48 4.02 -9.13
CA SER A 170 7.07 3.42 -10.34
C SER A 170 7.27 1.91 -10.18
N ALA A 171 7.62 1.44 -8.98
CA ALA A 171 7.79 0.02 -8.71
C ALA A 171 6.45 -0.73 -8.71
N LEU A 172 5.39 -0.12 -8.18
CA LEU A 172 4.04 -0.70 -8.25
C LEU A 172 3.55 -0.80 -9.71
N VAL A 173 3.74 0.25 -10.51
CA VAL A 173 3.39 0.23 -11.94
C VAL A 173 4.16 -0.84 -12.68
N LYS A 174 5.47 -0.97 -12.43
CA LYS A 174 6.32 -2.00 -13.06
C LYS A 174 5.93 -3.43 -12.67
N ALA A 175 5.35 -3.61 -11.49
CA ALA A 175 4.89 -4.91 -11.02
C ALA A 175 3.59 -5.39 -11.69
N ALA A 176 2.88 -4.51 -12.39
CA ALA A 176 1.68 -4.87 -13.13
C ALA A 176 2.00 -5.72 -14.36
N THR A 177 1.20 -6.76 -14.62
CA THR A 177 1.24 -7.48 -15.89
C THR A 177 0.66 -6.63 -17.02
N ALA A 178 1.18 -6.79 -18.24
CA ALA A 178 0.68 -6.06 -19.41
C ALA A 178 -0.79 -6.39 -19.71
N THR A 179 -1.16 -7.66 -19.61
CA THR A 179 -2.53 -8.15 -19.81
C THR A 179 -3.20 -8.48 -18.48
N PRO A 180 -4.52 -8.25 -18.35
CA PRO A 180 -5.26 -8.63 -17.17
C PRO A 180 -5.46 -10.16 -17.11
N MET A 181 -5.42 -10.74 -15.91
CA MET A 181 -5.60 -12.17 -15.69
C MET A 181 -7.05 -12.58 -15.99
N PRO A 182 -7.28 -13.53 -16.92
CA PRO A 182 -8.61 -14.00 -17.24
C PRO A 182 -9.12 -14.98 -16.17
N LEU A 183 -10.44 -15.11 -16.05
CA LEU A 183 -11.11 -16.01 -15.10
C LEU A 183 -10.63 -17.46 -15.23
N ARG A 184 -10.43 -17.96 -16.45
CA ARG A 184 -9.96 -19.33 -16.70
C ARG A 184 -8.67 -19.67 -15.97
N SER A 185 -7.78 -18.69 -15.75
CA SER A 185 -6.52 -18.89 -15.04
C SER A 185 -6.71 -19.16 -13.55
N ALA A 186 -7.83 -18.75 -12.95
CA ALA A 186 -8.20 -19.11 -11.58
C ALA A 186 -9.01 -20.41 -11.49
N LEU A 187 -9.53 -20.91 -12.62
CA LEU A 187 -10.40 -22.08 -12.73
C LEU A 187 -9.68 -23.30 -13.34
N SER A 188 -8.38 -23.47 -13.08
CA SER A 188 -7.62 -24.59 -13.61
C SER A 188 -7.17 -25.56 -12.51
N PRO A 189 -6.99 -26.86 -12.82
CA PRO A 189 -6.49 -27.86 -11.87
C PRO A 189 -5.10 -27.53 -11.31
N GLN A 190 -4.26 -26.88 -12.10
CA GLN A 190 -2.93 -26.40 -11.68
C GLN A 190 -3.00 -25.41 -10.51
N THR A 191 -4.21 -24.89 -10.23
CA THR A 191 -4.45 -23.97 -9.13
C THR A 191 -4.91 -24.66 -7.83
N GLY A 192 -4.84 -26.00 -7.79
CA GLY A 192 -5.25 -26.82 -6.65
C GLY A 192 -6.76 -27.08 -6.58
N LEU A 193 -7.52 -26.68 -7.61
CA LEU A 193 -8.93 -27.03 -7.75
C LEU A 193 -9.07 -28.45 -8.30
N PRO A 194 -9.66 -29.41 -7.57
CA PRO A 194 -9.88 -30.73 -8.11
C PRO A 194 -10.89 -30.69 -9.27
N TRP A 195 -10.69 -31.55 -10.27
CA TRP A 195 -11.68 -31.77 -11.32
C TRP A 195 -13.02 -32.17 -10.72
N SER A 196 -14.09 -31.62 -11.27
CA SER A 196 -15.47 -31.92 -10.89
C SER A 196 -16.38 -31.68 -12.08
N HIS A 197 -17.55 -32.31 -12.08
CA HIS A 197 -18.58 -32.09 -13.10
C HIS A 197 -18.96 -30.61 -13.22
N GLU A 198 -19.07 -29.91 -12.08
CA GLU A 198 -19.38 -28.47 -12.05
C GLU A 198 -18.28 -27.63 -12.71
N LEU A 199 -17.00 -27.93 -12.44
CA LEU A 199 -15.88 -27.23 -13.05
C LEU A 199 -15.82 -27.50 -14.57
N ALA A 200 -16.04 -28.75 -14.98
CA ALA A 200 -16.07 -29.11 -16.39
C ALA A 200 -17.18 -28.37 -17.14
N LYS A 201 -18.39 -28.31 -16.56
CA LYS A 201 -19.52 -27.55 -17.10
C LYS A 201 -19.23 -26.04 -17.20
N LEU A 202 -18.59 -25.47 -16.18
CA LEU A 202 -18.20 -24.07 -16.15
C LEU A 202 -17.18 -23.73 -17.25
N ILE A 203 -16.18 -24.60 -17.45
CA ILE A 203 -15.13 -24.41 -18.47
C ILE A 203 -15.69 -24.62 -19.87
N SER A 204 -16.48 -25.67 -20.09
CA SER A 204 -17.07 -25.97 -21.40
C SER A 204 -18.11 -24.94 -21.82
N GLY A 205 -18.91 -24.46 -20.86
CA GLY A 205 -19.92 -23.43 -21.09
C GLY A 205 -19.36 -22.04 -21.35
N LYS A 206 -18.10 -21.76 -20.98
CA LYS A 206 -17.35 -20.50 -21.20
C LYS A 206 -17.96 -19.21 -20.62
N HIS A 207 -19.23 -19.19 -20.24
CA HIS A 207 -19.96 -18.00 -19.81
C HIS A 207 -20.38 -18.13 -18.35
N VAL A 208 -20.16 -17.06 -17.58
CA VAL A 208 -20.47 -17.00 -16.16
C VAL A 208 -21.39 -15.83 -15.84
N TYR A 209 -22.34 -16.10 -14.95
CA TYR A 209 -23.19 -15.06 -14.38
C TYR A 209 -22.36 -14.22 -13.41
N THR A 210 -22.42 -12.91 -13.60
CA THR A 210 -21.89 -11.92 -12.67
C THR A 210 -23.00 -10.97 -12.28
N ARG A 211 -23.20 -10.73 -10.98
CA ARG A 211 -24.22 -9.78 -10.57
C ARG A 211 -23.86 -8.37 -11.06
N PRO A 212 -24.68 -7.73 -11.90
CA PRO A 212 -24.37 -6.41 -12.40
C PRO A 212 -24.45 -5.37 -11.28
N LEU A 213 -23.57 -4.38 -11.34
CA LEU A 213 -23.67 -3.16 -10.55
C LEU A 213 -24.39 -2.11 -11.42
N ARG A 214 -25.55 -1.62 -10.97
CA ARG A 214 -26.45 -0.76 -11.78
C ARG A 214 -26.82 -1.43 -13.11
N ALA A 215 -26.95 -0.65 -14.19
CA ALA A 215 -27.20 -1.09 -15.57
C ALA A 215 -25.96 -1.75 -16.22
N GLY A 216 -25.19 -2.53 -15.45
CA GLY A 216 -24.04 -3.27 -15.96
C GLY A 216 -24.42 -4.60 -16.60
N ARG A 217 -23.46 -5.21 -17.30
CA ARG A 217 -23.61 -6.55 -17.89
C ARG A 217 -23.69 -7.65 -16.83
N ALA A 218 -24.46 -8.70 -17.10
CA ALA A 218 -24.68 -9.83 -16.21
C ALA A 218 -23.93 -11.10 -16.64
N VAL A 219 -23.42 -11.17 -17.86
CA VAL A 219 -22.74 -12.35 -18.40
C VAL A 219 -21.32 -12.00 -18.84
N ARG A 220 -20.35 -12.78 -18.39
CA ARG A 220 -18.92 -12.62 -18.73
C ARG A 220 -18.35 -13.91 -19.27
N THR A 221 -17.36 -13.83 -20.15
CA THR A 221 -16.61 -15.01 -20.60
C THR A 221 -15.54 -15.40 -19.56
N ILE A 222 -15.13 -16.67 -19.53
CA ILE A 222 -13.97 -17.13 -18.75
C ILE A 222 -12.64 -16.59 -19.30
N ASP A 223 -12.63 -16.06 -20.53
CA ASP A 223 -11.46 -15.46 -21.19
C ASP A 223 -11.15 -14.02 -20.76
N GLU A 224 -11.93 -13.46 -19.84
CA GLU A 224 -11.73 -12.12 -19.30
C GLU A 224 -11.82 -12.13 -17.76
N PRO A 225 -11.40 -11.04 -17.08
CA PRO A 225 -11.51 -10.96 -15.63
C PRO A 225 -12.97 -10.98 -15.13
N TYR A 226 -13.20 -11.65 -14.01
CA TYR A 226 -14.48 -11.62 -13.31
C TYR A 226 -14.81 -10.22 -12.77
N SER A 227 -16.08 -9.94 -12.49
CA SER A 227 -16.47 -8.66 -11.86
C SER A 227 -16.04 -8.60 -10.40
N THR A 228 -16.03 -7.41 -9.80
CA THR A 228 -15.71 -7.28 -8.37
C THR A 228 -16.66 -8.14 -7.53
N LEU A 229 -16.12 -9.00 -6.66
CA LEU A 229 -16.92 -9.84 -5.79
C LEU A 229 -17.71 -9.00 -4.78
N THR A 230 -18.94 -9.44 -4.54
CA THR A 230 -19.87 -8.88 -3.57
C THR A 230 -20.42 -10.00 -2.70
N ARG A 231 -21.08 -9.64 -1.60
CA ARG A 231 -21.76 -10.59 -0.71
C ARG A 231 -22.82 -11.48 -1.38
N THR A 232 -23.27 -11.11 -2.59
CA THR A 232 -24.31 -11.84 -3.35
C THR A 232 -23.76 -12.48 -4.64
N SER A 233 -22.45 -12.45 -4.87
CA SER A 233 -21.87 -12.92 -6.15
C SER A 233 -22.06 -14.42 -6.41
N GLY A 234 -22.32 -15.23 -5.38
CA GLY A 234 -22.64 -16.66 -5.53
C GLY A 234 -24.13 -16.99 -5.58
N GLU A 235 -25.01 -15.98 -5.50
CA GLU A 235 -26.46 -16.17 -5.60
C GLU A 235 -26.88 -16.30 -7.07
N LYS A 236 -27.76 -17.25 -7.37
CA LYS A 236 -28.40 -17.35 -8.69
C LYS A 236 -29.22 -16.07 -8.99
N PRO A 237 -29.38 -15.68 -10.27
CA PRO A 237 -30.32 -14.62 -10.62
C PRO A 237 -31.73 -15.01 -10.17
N SER A 238 -32.42 -14.12 -9.44
CA SER A 238 -33.79 -14.34 -9.00
C SER A 238 -34.76 -14.36 -10.20
N ALA A 239 -35.96 -14.93 -10.03
CA ALA A 239 -37.00 -14.91 -11.06
C ALA A 239 -37.30 -13.46 -11.51
N LEU A 240 -37.52 -12.57 -10.55
CA LEU A 240 -37.76 -11.14 -10.80
C LEU A 240 -36.59 -10.46 -11.54
N PHE A 241 -35.34 -10.85 -11.24
CA PHE A 241 -34.19 -10.32 -11.98
C PHE A 241 -34.22 -10.81 -13.43
N ARG A 242 -34.49 -12.10 -13.67
CA ARG A 242 -34.57 -12.65 -15.04
C ARG A 242 -35.66 -12.00 -15.87
N GLU A 243 -36.83 -11.74 -15.29
CA GLU A 243 -37.96 -11.08 -15.96
C GLU A 243 -37.63 -9.64 -16.36
N ARG A 244 -36.87 -8.91 -15.51
CA ARG A 244 -36.56 -7.50 -15.70
C ARG A 244 -35.23 -7.24 -16.40
N TYR A 245 -34.37 -8.24 -16.52
CA TYR A 245 -33.03 -8.06 -17.03
C TYR A 245 -33.09 -7.76 -18.54
N GLN A 246 -32.64 -6.57 -18.90
CA GLN A 246 -32.42 -6.20 -20.29
C GLN A 246 -30.97 -6.57 -20.65
N PRO A 247 -30.75 -7.44 -21.66
CA PRO A 247 -29.41 -7.82 -22.08
C PRO A 247 -28.54 -6.60 -22.37
N HIS A 248 -27.35 -6.57 -21.79
CA HIS A 248 -26.39 -5.51 -22.06
C HIS A 248 -25.63 -5.86 -23.33
N GLU A 249 -25.34 -4.88 -24.19
CA GLU A 249 -24.50 -5.02 -25.40
C GLU A 249 -23.13 -5.70 -25.20
N ARG A 250 -22.64 -5.80 -23.95
CA ARG A 250 -21.34 -6.39 -23.59
C ARG A 250 -21.47 -7.73 -22.87
N ASP A 251 -22.69 -8.25 -22.72
CA ASP A 251 -22.90 -9.64 -22.30
C ASP A 251 -22.26 -10.56 -23.32
N SER A 252 -21.48 -11.53 -22.86
CA SER A 252 -20.77 -12.45 -23.77
C SER A 252 -21.67 -13.56 -24.32
N ALA A 253 -22.87 -13.75 -23.74
CA ALA A 253 -23.88 -14.71 -24.17
C ALA A 253 -25.23 -14.36 -23.51
N PRO A 254 -26.36 -14.95 -23.98
CA PRO A 254 -27.63 -14.94 -23.27
C PRO A 254 -27.52 -15.40 -21.80
N LEU A 255 -28.38 -14.84 -20.92
CA LEU A 255 -28.32 -15.06 -19.47
C LEU A 255 -28.54 -16.53 -19.07
N ASP A 256 -29.33 -17.28 -19.83
CA ASP A 256 -29.63 -18.70 -19.61
C ASP A 256 -28.45 -19.63 -19.91
N GLN A 257 -27.50 -19.19 -20.75
CA GLN A 257 -26.25 -19.90 -21.04
C GLN A 257 -25.18 -19.68 -19.96
N ALA A 258 -25.39 -18.73 -19.03
CA ALA A 258 -24.42 -18.35 -18.03
C ALA A 258 -24.42 -19.29 -16.81
N SER A 259 -23.26 -19.86 -16.50
CA SER A 259 -23.06 -20.67 -15.29
C SER A 259 -22.94 -19.80 -14.04
N VAL A 260 -23.54 -20.23 -12.93
CA VAL A 260 -23.42 -19.52 -11.64
C VAL A 260 -22.25 -20.09 -10.84
N MET A 261 -21.39 -19.19 -10.38
CA MET A 261 -20.21 -19.54 -9.59
C MET A 261 -20.58 -19.91 -8.15
N ASN A 262 -20.11 -21.08 -7.68
CA ASN A 262 -20.23 -21.48 -6.29
C ASN A 262 -19.11 -20.85 -5.42
N LEU A 263 -19.21 -21.01 -4.09
CA LEU A 263 -18.21 -20.48 -3.15
C LEU A 263 -16.79 -20.99 -3.43
N ARG A 264 -16.63 -22.26 -3.82
CA ARG A 264 -15.32 -22.86 -4.10
C ARG A 264 -14.62 -22.13 -5.25
N PHE A 265 -15.34 -21.86 -6.34
CA PHE A 265 -14.79 -21.14 -7.48
C PHE A 265 -14.55 -19.65 -7.16
N LEU A 266 -15.47 -19.00 -6.43
CA LEU A 266 -15.31 -17.60 -6.02
C LEU A 266 -14.11 -17.40 -5.07
N THR A 267 -13.85 -18.37 -4.19
CA THR A 267 -12.66 -18.40 -3.33
C THR A 267 -11.38 -18.34 -4.16
N ARG A 268 -11.34 -19.08 -5.28
CA ARG A 268 -10.20 -19.10 -6.21
C ARG A 268 -10.10 -17.84 -7.07
N VAL A 269 -11.23 -17.26 -7.48
CA VAL A 269 -11.26 -15.95 -8.16
C VAL A 269 -10.66 -14.84 -7.30
N GLN A 270 -10.91 -14.88 -5.98
CA GLN A 270 -10.27 -13.96 -5.04
C GLN A 270 -8.80 -14.33 -4.75
N GLY A 271 -8.33 -15.49 -5.20
CA GLY A 271 -6.94 -15.93 -5.07
C GLY A 271 -6.62 -16.71 -3.79
N PHE A 272 -7.62 -17.06 -2.97
CA PHE A 272 -7.42 -17.91 -1.79
C PHE A 272 -7.20 -19.36 -2.18
N PRO A 273 -6.32 -20.12 -1.49
CA PRO A 273 -6.09 -21.55 -1.73
C PRO A 273 -7.39 -22.38 -1.78
N ALA A 274 -7.39 -23.47 -2.54
CA ALA A 274 -8.58 -24.33 -2.67
C ALA A 274 -9.00 -24.99 -1.34
N ASN A 275 -8.04 -25.20 -0.43
CA ASN A 275 -8.24 -25.77 0.90
C ASN A 275 -8.52 -24.71 1.98
N TRP A 276 -8.84 -23.47 1.60
CA TRP A 276 -9.14 -22.40 2.55
C TRP A 276 -10.40 -22.72 3.37
N LYS A 277 -10.26 -22.72 4.70
CA LYS A 277 -11.34 -23.06 5.64
C LYS A 277 -12.13 -21.81 6.01
N TRP A 278 -13.36 -21.70 5.52
CA TRP A 278 -14.29 -20.65 5.94
C TRP A 278 -15.03 -21.07 7.21
N VAL A 279 -14.94 -20.27 8.28
CA VAL A 279 -15.55 -20.58 9.59
C VAL A 279 -16.75 -19.67 9.82
N SER A 280 -17.94 -20.15 9.46
CA SER A 280 -19.24 -19.56 9.79
C SER A 280 -20.34 -20.54 9.40
N ASN A 281 -21.46 -20.54 10.13
CA ASN A 281 -22.67 -21.27 9.74
C ASN A 281 -23.52 -20.51 8.71
N ASN A 282 -23.15 -19.26 8.40
CA ASN A 282 -23.90 -18.38 7.51
C ASN A 282 -23.13 -18.12 6.21
N GLN A 283 -23.61 -18.70 5.11
CA GLN A 283 -22.98 -18.55 3.80
C GLN A 283 -22.86 -17.08 3.34
N ARG A 284 -23.80 -16.20 3.73
CA ARG A 284 -23.75 -14.78 3.38
C ARG A 284 -22.64 -14.06 4.15
N ARG A 285 -22.37 -14.44 5.41
CA ARG A 285 -21.21 -13.94 6.17
C ARG A 285 -19.89 -14.39 5.55
N ILE A 286 -19.81 -15.65 5.10
CA ILE A 286 -18.65 -16.13 4.34
C ILE A 286 -18.43 -15.29 3.08
N MET A 287 -19.49 -15.01 2.32
CA MET A 287 -19.39 -14.18 1.13
C MET A 287 -18.99 -12.72 1.44
N VAL A 288 -19.39 -12.16 2.59
CA VAL A 288 -18.92 -10.85 3.05
C VAL A 288 -17.42 -10.88 3.33
N MET A 289 -16.94 -11.87 4.10
CA MET A 289 -15.51 -12.02 4.39
C MET A 289 -14.68 -12.19 3.10
N LEU A 290 -15.14 -13.04 2.18
CA LEU A 290 -14.51 -13.25 0.89
C LEU A 290 -14.47 -11.97 0.06
N ALA A 291 -15.59 -11.25 -0.06
CA ALA A 291 -15.69 -10.03 -0.86
C ALA A 291 -14.88 -8.85 -0.29
N ASN A 292 -14.79 -8.76 1.03
CA ASN A 292 -14.04 -7.69 1.71
C ASN A 292 -12.54 -7.93 1.69
N ALA A 293 -12.09 -9.18 1.71
CA ALA A 293 -10.67 -9.51 1.73
C ALA A 293 -9.87 -8.83 0.59
N VAL A 294 -8.65 -8.40 0.92
CA VAL A 294 -7.63 -8.11 -0.10
C VAL A 294 -7.19 -9.45 -0.72
N PRO A 295 -7.22 -9.60 -2.05
CA PRO A 295 -6.77 -10.82 -2.71
C PRO A 295 -5.31 -11.18 -2.35
N PRO A 296 -5.03 -12.41 -1.88
CA PRO A 296 -3.68 -12.82 -1.51
C PRO A 296 -2.62 -12.66 -2.62
N PRO A 297 -2.89 -12.93 -3.91
CA PRO A 297 -1.90 -12.73 -4.97
C PRO A 297 -1.48 -11.26 -5.12
N ALA A 298 -2.46 -10.33 -5.09
CA ALA A 298 -2.17 -8.91 -5.16
C ALA A 298 -1.37 -8.43 -3.93
N ALA A 299 -1.75 -8.88 -2.73
CA ALA A 299 -1.01 -8.60 -1.51
C ALA A 299 0.42 -9.18 -1.55
N THR A 300 0.63 -10.34 -2.18
CA THR A 300 1.97 -10.93 -2.38
C THR A 300 2.83 -10.02 -3.27
N ILE A 301 2.29 -9.56 -4.41
CA ILE A 301 3.04 -8.71 -5.34
C ILE A 301 3.38 -7.36 -4.70
N ILE A 302 2.40 -6.72 -4.04
CA ILE A 302 2.62 -5.45 -3.31
C ILE A 302 3.63 -5.65 -2.18
N GLY A 303 3.52 -6.74 -1.42
CA GLY A 303 4.47 -7.12 -0.38
C GLY A 303 5.89 -7.28 -0.91
N ASN A 304 6.07 -7.95 -2.05
CA ASN A 304 7.37 -8.10 -2.71
C ASN A 304 7.95 -6.76 -3.13
N VAL A 305 7.13 -5.84 -3.64
CA VAL A 305 7.57 -4.48 -4.02
C VAL A 305 8.06 -3.72 -2.78
N ILE A 306 7.30 -3.75 -1.68
CA ILE A 306 7.68 -3.10 -0.42
C ILE A 306 8.95 -3.74 0.15
N TYR A 307 9.03 -5.07 0.18
CA TYR A 307 10.18 -5.77 0.75
C TYR A 307 11.45 -5.56 -0.07
N SER A 308 11.36 -5.62 -1.40
CA SER A 308 12.49 -5.28 -2.30
C SER A 308 12.95 -3.83 -2.11
N ARG A 309 12.03 -2.90 -1.83
CA ARG A 309 12.37 -1.51 -1.51
C ARG A 309 13.04 -1.38 -0.15
N HIS A 310 12.56 -2.12 0.85
CA HIS A 310 13.14 -2.11 2.19
C HIS A 310 14.58 -2.64 2.18
N LEU A 311 14.86 -3.70 1.43
CA LEU A 311 16.20 -4.28 1.24
C LEU A 311 17.12 -3.46 0.32
N GLY A 312 16.62 -2.38 -0.28
CA GLY A 312 17.39 -1.52 -1.17
C GLY A 312 17.67 -2.08 -2.57
N PHE A 313 16.99 -3.15 -2.97
CA PHE A 313 17.13 -3.76 -4.31
C PHE A 313 16.45 -2.94 -5.41
N THR A 314 15.65 -1.94 -5.07
CA THR A 314 14.98 -1.07 -6.04
C THR A 314 15.20 0.40 -5.67
N SER A 315 15.29 1.27 -6.68
CA SER A 315 15.38 2.74 -6.56
C SER A 315 14.16 3.40 -7.25
N PRO A 316 13.64 4.58 -6.85
CA PRO A 316 12.50 5.18 -7.54
C PRO A 316 12.97 5.63 -8.92
N GLU A 317 12.12 5.49 -9.92
CA GLU A 317 12.51 5.88 -11.28
C GLU A 317 12.74 7.40 -11.35
N VAL A 318 13.80 7.78 -12.06
CA VAL A 318 14.08 9.18 -12.37
C VAL A 318 13.12 9.61 -13.47
N GLU A 319 12.33 10.66 -13.19
CA GLU A 319 11.31 11.14 -14.12
C GLU A 319 11.91 11.56 -15.47
N GLY A 320 11.29 11.14 -16.58
CA GLY A 320 11.77 11.46 -17.93
C GLY A 320 11.84 12.97 -18.22
N THR A 321 10.98 13.77 -17.58
CA THR A 321 10.97 15.23 -17.71
C THR A 321 12.17 15.91 -17.02
N PHE A 322 12.87 15.23 -16.10
CA PHE A 322 14.10 15.76 -15.50
C PHE A 322 15.20 15.93 -16.56
N ARG A 323 15.36 14.96 -17.46
CA ARG A 323 16.32 15.08 -18.56
C ARG A 323 15.99 16.26 -19.46
N GLN A 324 14.72 16.42 -19.81
CA GLN A 324 14.25 17.54 -20.63
C GLN A 324 14.55 18.87 -19.93
N TRP A 325 14.36 18.94 -18.61
CA TRP A 325 14.69 20.11 -17.81
C TRP A 325 16.19 20.45 -17.78
N LEU A 326 17.06 19.43 -17.73
CA LEU A 326 18.52 19.60 -17.77
C LEU A 326 19.01 20.19 -19.09
N VAL A 327 18.40 19.82 -20.22
CA VAL A 327 18.82 20.30 -21.56
C VAL A 327 18.09 21.58 -22.00
N ARG A 328 16.98 21.94 -21.36
CA ARG A 328 16.17 23.09 -21.73
C ARG A 328 16.98 24.39 -21.70
N GLY A 329 16.88 25.19 -22.75
CA GLY A 329 17.53 26.50 -22.83
C GLY A 329 19.07 26.44 -22.84
N GLY A 330 19.66 25.32 -23.26
CA GLY A 330 21.12 25.17 -23.33
C GLY A 330 21.81 24.96 -21.97
N ARG A 331 21.05 24.74 -20.89
CA ARG A 331 21.60 24.57 -19.53
C ARG A 331 22.69 23.51 -19.44
N ARG A 332 22.53 22.38 -20.14
CA ARG A 332 23.49 21.28 -20.20
C ARG A 332 23.45 20.60 -21.58
N SER A 333 24.58 20.03 -21.97
CA SER A 333 24.65 19.18 -23.17
C SER A 333 23.87 17.87 -22.98
N ARG A 334 23.53 17.20 -24.09
CA ARG A 334 22.89 15.88 -24.03
C ARG A 334 23.75 14.86 -23.28
N ALA A 335 25.06 14.80 -23.55
CA ALA A 335 25.98 13.88 -22.89
C ALA A 335 26.03 14.14 -21.37
N THR A 336 26.15 15.41 -20.97
CA THR A 336 26.13 15.81 -19.55
C THR A 336 24.83 15.41 -18.86
N SER A 337 23.68 15.52 -19.54
CA SER A 337 22.40 15.11 -18.95
C SER A 337 22.32 13.62 -18.63
N TYR A 338 22.91 12.76 -19.47
CA TYR A 338 22.99 11.32 -19.20
C TYR A 338 23.90 11.02 -18.00
N ASN A 339 25.05 11.69 -17.92
CA ASN A 339 25.98 11.53 -16.79
C ASN A 339 25.34 11.95 -15.47
N ILE A 340 24.61 13.08 -15.44
CA ILE A 340 23.89 13.53 -14.24
C ILE A 340 22.86 12.49 -13.80
N ILE A 341 22.07 11.93 -14.73
CA ILE A 341 21.06 10.91 -14.39
C ILE A 341 21.70 9.61 -13.91
N SER A 342 22.81 9.21 -14.52
CA SER A 342 23.58 8.04 -14.09
C SER A 342 24.13 8.22 -12.67
N ASN A 343 24.73 9.37 -12.40
CA ASN A 343 25.25 9.75 -11.08
C ASN A 343 24.14 9.84 -10.04
N LEU A 344 22.96 10.38 -10.38
CA LEU A 344 21.80 10.42 -9.50
C LEU A 344 21.36 8.99 -9.09
N ARG A 345 21.28 8.06 -10.05
CA ARG A 345 20.96 6.66 -9.77
C ARG A 345 22.01 6.03 -8.87
N ARG A 346 23.29 6.26 -9.16
CA ARG A 346 24.41 5.75 -8.36
C ARG A 346 24.37 6.29 -6.92
N ALA A 347 24.12 7.58 -6.74
CA ALA A 347 23.95 8.19 -5.42
C ALA A 347 22.79 7.54 -4.64
N ARG A 348 21.64 7.34 -5.27
CA ARG A 348 20.51 6.65 -4.64
C ARG A 348 20.77 5.19 -4.34
N ASN A 349 21.60 4.50 -5.11
CA ASN A 349 21.98 3.12 -4.80
C ASN A 349 22.79 3.03 -3.50
N PHE A 350 23.69 4.00 -3.22
CA PHE A 350 24.36 4.10 -1.91
C PHE A 350 23.36 4.29 -0.77
N LEU A 351 22.26 5.00 -1.03
CA LEU A 351 21.17 5.21 -0.08
C LEU A 351 20.20 4.02 0.03
N GLY A 352 20.51 2.85 -0.55
CA GLY A 352 19.60 1.71 -0.58
C GLY A 352 18.29 2.02 -1.31
N GLY A 353 18.35 2.87 -2.34
CA GLY A 353 17.19 3.30 -3.11
C GLY A 353 16.20 4.16 -2.33
N ARG A 354 16.60 4.75 -1.19
CA ARG A 354 15.78 5.73 -0.47
C ARG A 354 15.80 7.08 -1.16
N THR A 355 14.73 7.82 -0.99
CA THR A 355 14.60 9.21 -1.45
C THR A 355 13.95 10.06 -0.39
N PHE A 356 14.67 11.04 0.14
CA PHE A 356 14.21 11.73 1.35
C PHE A 356 13.32 12.92 1.01
N ALA A 357 12.41 13.24 1.93
CA ALA A 357 11.61 14.45 1.83
C ALA A 357 12.48 15.71 2.02
N ASP A 358 13.48 15.63 2.90
CA ASP A 358 14.46 16.67 3.16
C ASP A 358 15.75 16.42 2.36
N PRO A 359 16.10 17.28 1.39
CA PRO A 359 17.35 17.17 0.62
C PRO A 359 18.63 17.23 1.46
N ALA A 360 18.62 18.00 2.55
CA ALA A 360 19.79 18.10 3.42
C ALA A 360 20.05 16.77 4.13
N LEU A 361 18.98 16.11 4.58
CA LEU A 361 19.04 14.78 5.15
C LEU A 361 19.48 13.74 4.10
N GLU A 362 19.01 13.85 2.85
CA GLU A 362 19.45 12.96 1.76
C GLU A 362 20.96 13.04 1.53
N LEU A 363 21.49 14.26 1.46
CA LEU A 363 22.93 14.51 1.29
C LEU A 363 23.74 14.04 2.51
N ALA A 364 23.31 14.39 3.72
CA ALA A 364 23.99 13.97 4.94
C ALA A 364 24.03 12.44 5.07
N THR A 365 22.94 11.75 4.71
CA THR A 365 22.88 10.28 4.70
C THR A 365 23.84 9.68 3.66
N LEU A 366 23.95 10.31 2.48
CA LEU A 366 24.90 9.87 1.46
C LEU A 366 26.34 10.00 1.96
N GLU A 367 26.67 11.14 2.57
CA GLU A 367 28.00 11.39 3.12
C GLU A 367 28.38 10.46 4.27
N ALA A 368 27.41 10.06 5.08
CA ALA A 368 27.59 9.12 6.18
C ALA A 368 27.74 7.66 5.71
N THR A 369 27.54 7.36 4.43
CA THR A 369 27.67 5.99 3.90
C THR A 369 29.15 5.59 3.83
N PRO A 370 29.59 4.50 4.50
CA PRO A 370 31.02 4.13 4.54
C PRO A 370 31.67 3.99 3.16
N ASP A 371 30.99 3.33 2.22
CA ASP A 371 31.51 3.12 0.86
C ASP A 371 31.59 4.42 0.05
N PHE A 372 30.78 5.42 0.37
CA PHE A 372 30.82 6.73 -0.28
C PHE A 372 32.10 7.48 0.08
N ALA A 373 32.56 7.37 1.33
CA ALA A 373 33.77 8.04 1.81
C ALA A 373 35.04 7.59 1.05
N ASN A 374 35.06 6.34 0.58
CA ASN A 374 36.18 5.71 -0.12
C ASN A 374 36.28 6.11 -1.61
N LEU A 375 35.31 6.84 -2.15
CA LEU A 375 35.33 7.28 -3.55
C LEU A 375 36.28 8.45 -3.78
N ALA A 376 36.82 8.54 -5.00
CA ALA A 376 37.60 9.69 -5.46
C ALA A 376 36.83 11.01 -5.25
N THR A 377 37.54 12.07 -4.88
CA THR A 377 36.93 13.38 -4.56
C THR A 377 36.07 13.94 -5.69
N GLY A 378 36.50 13.80 -6.95
CA GLY A 378 35.71 14.18 -8.12
C GLY A 378 34.38 13.42 -8.20
N THR A 379 34.41 12.09 -8.05
CA THR A 379 33.21 11.26 -8.05
C THR A 379 32.25 11.62 -6.92
N ARG A 380 32.76 11.86 -5.70
CA ARG A 380 31.92 12.31 -4.58
C ARG A 380 31.24 13.64 -4.89
N SER A 381 31.97 14.57 -5.51
CA SER A 381 31.41 15.85 -5.96
C SER A 381 30.28 15.64 -6.99
N ASP A 382 30.52 14.83 -8.02
CA ASP A 382 29.56 14.56 -9.08
C ASP A 382 28.26 13.94 -8.56
N LEU A 383 28.34 13.00 -7.61
CA LEU A 383 27.17 12.36 -7.00
C LEU A 383 26.34 13.36 -6.18
N ARG A 384 26.98 14.25 -5.41
CA ARG A 384 26.29 15.33 -4.68
C ARG A 384 25.59 16.29 -5.64
N GLN A 385 26.31 16.74 -6.67
CA GLN A 385 25.76 17.67 -7.66
C GLN A 385 24.58 17.06 -8.42
N ALA A 386 24.60 15.74 -8.68
CA ALA A 386 23.48 15.06 -9.32
C ALA A 386 22.22 15.04 -8.44
N LEU A 387 22.36 14.86 -7.11
CA LEU A 387 21.25 14.99 -6.17
C LEU A 387 20.70 16.42 -6.13
N LEU A 388 21.58 17.41 -6.00
CA LEU A 388 21.21 18.83 -5.97
C LEU A 388 20.47 19.26 -7.24
N HIS A 389 20.96 18.86 -8.43
CA HIS A 389 20.26 19.12 -9.68
C HIS A 389 18.86 18.52 -9.71
N TYR A 390 18.65 17.35 -9.11
CA TYR A 390 17.31 16.78 -9.03
C TYR A 390 16.42 17.55 -8.06
N VAL A 391 16.95 18.06 -6.96
CA VAL A 391 16.24 18.96 -6.03
C VAL A 391 15.79 20.23 -6.74
N ASP A 392 16.68 20.89 -7.48
CA ASP A 392 16.38 22.10 -8.26
C ASP A 392 15.23 21.85 -9.25
N TYR A 393 15.24 20.70 -9.93
CA TYR A 393 14.20 20.29 -10.85
C TYR A 393 12.83 20.15 -10.17
N LEU A 394 12.81 19.56 -8.97
CA LEU A 394 11.57 19.36 -8.21
C LEU A 394 11.00 20.68 -7.71
N GLU A 395 11.85 21.61 -7.29
CA GLU A 395 11.44 22.95 -6.89
C GLU A 395 10.88 23.76 -8.05
N ASP A 396 11.57 23.75 -9.20
CA ASP A 396 11.08 24.41 -10.42
C ASP A 396 9.71 23.85 -10.83
N ARG A 397 9.52 22.53 -10.71
CA ARG A 397 8.22 21.91 -10.97
C ARG A 397 7.16 22.31 -9.94
N HIS A 398 7.49 22.35 -8.66
CA HIS A 398 6.57 22.76 -7.59
C HIS A 398 6.07 24.19 -7.82
N ARG A 399 7.00 25.10 -8.13
CA ARG A 399 6.71 26.50 -8.48
C ARG A 399 5.77 26.61 -9.68
N ARG A 400 6.03 25.85 -10.76
CA ARG A 400 5.17 25.85 -11.96
C ARG A 400 3.75 25.32 -11.72
N ARG A 401 3.54 24.53 -10.67
CA ARG A 401 2.22 24.00 -10.29
C ARG A 401 1.45 24.92 -9.34
N GLY A 402 1.94 26.14 -9.10
CA GLY A 402 1.30 27.11 -8.22
C GLY A 402 1.51 26.84 -6.73
N GLY A 403 2.47 25.98 -6.35
CA GLY A 403 2.79 25.75 -4.94
C GLY A 403 3.56 26.93 -4.34
N SER A 404 3.07 27.47 -3.21
CA SER A 404 3.79 28.45 -2.40
C SER A 404 4.79 27.73 -1.46
N GLY A 405 6.00 28.28 -1.31
CA GLY A 405 7.06 27.73 -0.44
C GLY A 405 8.16 26.93 -1.16
N SER A 406 9.34 26.87 -0.51
CA SER A 406 10.51 26.09 -0.93
C SER A 406 10.39 24.64 -0.44
N LEU A 407 10.74 23.65 -1.28
CA LEU A 407 10.86 22.25 -0.84
C LEU A 407 12.11 22.04 0.02
N ALA A 408 13.13 22.89 -0.14
CA ALA A 408 14.26 22.96 0.78
C ALA A 408 13.89 23.83 1.98
N ILE A 409 13.90 23.24 3.19
CA ILE A 409 14.32 24.00 4.36
C ILE A 409 15.80 24.32 4.10
N ARG A 410 16.14 25.61 4.09
CA ARG A 410 17.51 26.08 3.84
C ARG A 410 18.48 25.28 4.71
N PRO A 411 19.70 24.95 4.21
CA PRO A 411 20.70 24.30 5.04
C PRO A 411 20.84 25.14 6.31
N VAL A 412 20.62 24.52 7.47
CA VAL A 412 21.12 25.08 8.71
C VAL A 412 22.61 25.20 8.47
N VAL A 413 23.08 26.43 8.27
CA VAL A 413 24.50 26.74 8.37
C VAL A 413 24.84 26.33 9.79
N LEU A 414 25.49 25.19 9.96
CA LEU A 414 26.18 24.86 11.19
C LEU A 414 27.27 25.91 11.35
N GLN A 415 26.90 27.08 11.89
CA GLN A 415 27.88 27.94 12.51
C GLN A 415 28.52 27.09 13.59
N ARG A 416 29.85 26.94 13.51
CA ARG A 416 30.61 26.36 14.62
C ARG A 416 30.13 27.06 15.88
N PRO A 417 29.68 26.32 16.92
CA PRO A 417 29.34 26.97 18.18
C PRO A 417 30.56 27.79 18.61
N PRO A 418 30.36 29.01 19.13
CA PRO A 418 31.47 29.79 19.66
C PRO A 418 32.21 28.92 20.67
N ARG A 419 33.54 28.96 20.64
CA ARG A 419 34.38 28.24 21.60
C ARG A 419 33.86 28.53 23.01
N PHE A 420 33.43 27.50 23.71
CA PHE A 420 32.97 27.61 25.08
C PHE A 420 34.20 27.96 25.95
N ASP A 421 34.27 29.20 26.43
CA ASP A 421 35.30 29.62 27.35
C ASP A 421 34.94 29.11 28.76
N LEU A 422 35.53 27.97 29.13
CA LEU A 422 35.35 27.36 30.44
C LEU A 422 35.80 28.29 31.58
N ALA A 423 36.77 29.19 31.34
CA ALA A 423 37.30 30.08 32.37
C ALA A 423 36.30 31.20 32.71
N ALA A 424 35.59 31.74 31.71
CA ALA A 424 34.54 32.74 31.91
C ALA A 424 33.32 32.16 32.65
N SER A 425 33.04 30.87 32.48
CA SER A 425 31.88 30.19 33.07
C SER A 425 32.08 29.77 34.53
N MET A 426 33.33 29.70 35.01
CA MET A 426 33.69 29.26 36.37
C MET A 426 33.85 30.43 37.36
N ALA A 427 33.83 31.68 36.90
CA ALA A 427 34.03 32.86 37.75
C ALA A 427 32.90 33.14 38.77
N GLY A 428 31.77 32.41 38.69
CA GLY A 428 30.60 32.58 39.56
C GLY A 428 30.40 31.52 40.64
N VAL A 429 31.23 30.48 40.71
CA VAL A 429 31.03 29.38 41.67
C VAL A 429 31.70 29.71 43.00
N LYS A 430 30.95 30.31 43.93
CA LYS A 430 31.36 30.36 45.35
C LYS A 430 31.31 28.95 45.91
N VAL A 431 32.49 28.43 46.26
CA VAL A 431 32.65 27.16 46.98
C VAL A 431 31.98 27.29 48.35
N GLY A 432 30.87 26.56 48.54
CA GLY A 432 30.18 26.46 49.82
C GLY A 432 31.00 25.66 50.83
N LYS A 433 31.00 26.14 52.08
CA LYS A 433 31.73 25.59 53.23
C LYS A 433 31.45 24.10 53.48
N SER A 434 32.51 23.42 53.92
CA SER A 434 32.54 22.03 54.37
C SER A 434 31.54 21.74 55.49
N LEU A 435 30.80 20.64 55.35
CA LEU A 435 30.14 19.96 56.46
C LEU A 435 31.06 18.86 56.97
N THR A 436 31.67 19.10 58.13
CA THR A 436 32.31 18.07 58.95
C THR A 436 31.23 17.38 59.78
N SER A 437 31.22 16.05 59.71
CA SER A 437 30.46 15.13 60.57
C SER A 437 30.82 15.30 62.05
N PRO A 438 29.94 14.84 62.93
CA PRO A 438 30.31 13.69 63.77
C PRO A 438 29.63 12.40 63.32
#